data_AF-A0A0F8UN33-F1
#
_entry.id   AF-A0A0F8UN33-F1
#
_cell.length_a   1.000
_cell.length_b   1.000
_cell.length_c   1.000
_cell.angle_alpha   90.00
_cell.angle_beta   90.00
_cell.angle_gamma   90.00
#
_symmetry.space_group_name_H-M   'P 1'
#
loop_
_entity.id
_entity.type
_entity.pdbx_description
1 polymer ?
#
loop_
_entity_poly.entity_id
_entity_poly.type
_entity_poly.pdbx_seq_one_letter_code
_entity_poly.pdbx_strand_id
1 'polypeptide(L)'
;MKELLTSYGMAIVKLQKFLRLKEAFLKQDRGRLNQEQNNPGHVNWDPINLSDWLLLEIDANIQIRQDQVTIALEMISPTLGSNSVLQINMGQGKTSVIMPMVAAVLADRDMLSRLLVPKALLSQAAQILQSRLRGLLGREIIHIPFSRRTQATVSLIQEYRKLHENILHNSGIILGVPEHILSFKLSGLQRLSDSKIKEAVDMIEMQEWMNKVCRDILDECDFTLAVKTQLIYPGGLVSQHLKDLACDYPQSMDVMERNSTGFPIAYILRKDVEEALIRKIVGDICSGRTSILPLRDCTERAKQAIKIFISQERVEVPIAKRIAKLFPDIPNARKNVYLLRGLLVHGILILCLKKRWNVQYGLHHRQDPIAVPFHAKGVPSDQAEWGHPDVAILFTCLAFYYEGLSPSQLKQSLEAVLKSDHPATEYDRWTHGSTSLPEALRHWNVITVDDEGQVGEIWRHLCFTTTVINHFLSNFVFPLHAKQFATKLQASGWDVLLYNQRSTCNTQETSLRPGITTGFSGTNDNRRLLPLTIEQYDLPGLSHTNAEVLTYLLQKRNREYCVAADRDGRRLSEVGLLKYLRKSGIRILIDAGAFIMEMDNLTVAKAWLIEDPHAQGAVYFSEDNKPWVQY
;
A
#
# COMPACT_ATOMS: atom_id res chain seq x y z
N MET A 1 2.95 43.23 -29.55
CA MET A 1 4.08 42.28 -29.32
C MET A 1 3.59 40.88 -28.97
N LYS A 2 2.79 40.68 -27.90
CA LYS A 2 2.25 39.35 -27.49
C LYS A 2 1.67 38.55 -28.68
N GLU A 3 0.76 39.15 -29.45
CA GLU A 3 0.13 38.53 -30.62
C GLU A 3 1.12 37.99 -31.66
N LEU A 4 2.23 38.69 -31.90
CA LEU A 4 3.27 38.27 -32.86
C LEU A 4 4.06 37.07 -32.33
N LEU A 5 4.33 37.03 -31.02
CA LEU A 5 4.98 35.89 -30.35
C LEU A 5 4.04 34.67 -30.30
N THR A 6 2.76 34.87 -29.99
CA THR A 6 1.72 33.83 -30.08
C THR A 6 1.60 33.29 -31.50
N SER A 7 1.59 34.17 -32.51
CA SER A 7 1.54 33.78 -33.94
C SER A 7 2.77 32.98 -34.37
N TYR A 8 3.96 33.37 -33.89
CA TYR A 8 5.21 32.64 -34.13
C TYR A 8 5.21 31.26 -33.46
N GLY A 9 4.81 31.17 -32.18
CA GLY A 9 4.64 29.90 -31.48
C GLY A 9 3.64 28.97 -32.18
N MET A 10 2.52 29.51 -32.67
CA MET A 10 1.54 28.78 -33.47
C MET A 10 2.09 28.27 -34.81
N ALA A 11 3.07 28.96 -35.41
CA ALA A 11 3.78 28.44 -36.58
C ALA A 11 4.71 27.26 -36.21
N ILE A 12 5.35 27.31 -35.03
CA ILE A 12 6.18 26.21 -34.52
C ILE A 12 5.32 24.96 -34.24
N VAL A 13 4.18 25.08 -33.56
CA VAL A 13 3.29 23.92 -33.29
C VAL A 13 2.78 23.29 -34.60
N LYS A 14 2.46 24.10 -35.61
CA LYS A 14 2.07 23.60 -36.95
C LYS A 14 3.20 22.83 -37.65
N LEU A 15 4.44 23.34 -37.57
CA LEU A 15 5.61 22.65 -38.12
C LEU A 15 5.90 21.34 -37.37
N GLN A 16 5.89 21.38 -36.03
CA GLN A 16 6.04 20.20 -35.18
C GLN A 16 5.01 19.11 -35.51
N LYS A 17 3.73 19.48 -35.63
CA LYS A 17 2.66 18.57 -36.05
C LYS A 17 2.95 17.92 -37.40
N PHE A 18 3.36 18.70 -38.40
CA PHE A 18 3.69 18.16 -39.73
C PHE A 18 4.86 17.17 -39.68
N LEU A 19 5.86 17.44 -38.84
CA LEU A 19 6.97 16.50 -38.61
C LEU A 19 6.52 15.21 -37.92
N ARG A 20 5.64 15.26 -36.92
CA ARG A 20 5.07 14.06 -36.25
C ARG A 20 4.19 13.24 -37.19
N LEU A 21 3.38 13.90 -38.03
CA LEU A 21 2.60 13.26 -39.10
C LEU A 21 3.51 12.52 -40.11
N LYS A 22 4.58 13.18 -40.57
CA LYS A 22 5.58 12.58 -41.46
C LYS A 22 6.29 11.39 -40.80
N GLU A 23 6.65 11.50 -39.52
CA GLU A 23 7.28 10.43 -38.74
C GLU A 23 6.35 9.20 -38.62
N ALA A 24 5.09 9.41 -38.23
CA ALA A 24 4.10 8.34 -38.09
C ALA A 24 3.82 7.64 -39.44
N PHE A 25 3.72 8.40 -40.53
CA PHE A 25 3.56 7.85 -41.87
C PHE A 25 4.77 6.97 -42.29
N LEU A 26 5.99 7.46 -42.09
CA LEU A 26 7.22 6.70 -42.41
C LEU A 26 7.38 5.44 -41.55
N LYS A 27 6.92 5.46 -40.30
CA LYS A 27 6.89 4.30 -39.39
C LYS A 27 5.70 3.37 -39.61
N GLN A 28 4.80 3.69 -40.55
CA GLN A 28 3.52 3.01 -40.79
C GLN A 28 2.58 2.94 -39.56
N ASP A 29 2.77 3.83 -38.59
CA ASP A 29 1.97 3.91 -37.37
C ASP A 29 0.63 4.59 -37.68
N ARG A 30 -0.32 3.79 -38.18
CA ARG A 30 -1.69 4.22 -38.49
C ARG A 30 -2.43 4.74 -37.25
N GLY A 31 -2.08 4.28 -36.05
CA GLY A 31 -2.71 4.72 -34.80
C GLY A 31 -2.36 6.18 -34.51
N ARG A 32 -1.06 6.48 -34.43
CA ARG A 32 -0.55 7.84 -34.19
C ARG A 32 -0.86 8.79 -35.35
N LEU A 33 -0.81 8.31 -36.60
CA LEU A 33 -1.16 9.10 -37.77
C LEU A 33 -2.62 9.59 -37.69
N ASN A 34 -3.57 8.68 -37.39
CA ASN A 34 -4.98 9.05 -37.23
C ASN A 34 -5.21 9.99 -36.03
N GLN A 35 -4.49 9.81 -34.92
CA GLN A 35 -4.61 10.69 -33.74
C GLN A 35 -4.13 12.13 -34.04
N GLU A 36 -3.00 12.30 -34.71
CA GLU A 36 -2.46 13.63 -35.08
C GLU A 36 -3.32 14.29 -36.18
N GLN A 37 -3.90 13.52 -37.10
CA GLN A 37 -4.84 14.04 -38.11
C GLN A 37 -6.15 14.51 -37.47
N ASN A 38 -6.75 13.68 -36.61
CA ASN A 38 -8.09 13.93 -36.03
C ASN A 38 -8.09 14.92 -34.86
N ASN A 39 -6.93 15.26 -34.27
CA ASN A 39 -6.84 16.39 -33.34
C ASN A 39 -6.49 17.68 -34.09
N PRO A 40 -7.42 18.59 -34.44
CA PRO A 40 -7.07 19.87 -35.03
C PRO A 40 -6.26 20.76 -34.08
N GLY A 41 -6.46 20.61 -32.76
CA GLY A 41 -5.98 21.51 -31.71
C GLY A 41 -6.72 22.85 -31.67
N HIS A 42 -6.51 23.63 -30.59
CA HIS A 42 -6.94 25.03 -30.47
C HIS A 42 -8.45 25.29 -30.73
N VAL A 43 -9.31 24.29 -30.46
CA VAL A 43 -10.76 24.35 -30.74
C VAL A 43 -11.54 25.07 -29.64
N ASN A 44 -11.22 24.77 -28.38
CA ASN A 44 -11.93 25.22 -27.18
C ASN A 44 -11.04 26.02 -26.22
N TRP A 45 -9.91 26.55 -26.71
CA TRP A 45 -9.04 27.46 -25.98
C TRP A 45 -8.27 28.36 -26.96
N ASP A 46 -7.88 29.53 -26.48
CA ASP A 46 -7.14 30.53 -27.26
C ASP A 46 -5.69 30.67 -26.73
N PRO A 47 -4.66 30.38 -27.55
CA PRO A 47 -3.25 30.60 -27.25
C PRO A 47 -2.85 32.03 -26.87
N ILE A 48 -3.65 33.06 -27.17
CA ILE A 48 -3.39 34.42 -26.67
C ILE A 48 -3.76 34.59 -25.19
N ASN A 49 -4.74 33.82 -24.72
CA ASN A 49 -5.25 33.89 -23.35
C ASN A 49 -4.50 32.89 -22.44
N LEU A 50 -4.21 31.69 -22.96
CA LEU A 50 -3.47 30.64 -22.26
C LEU A 50 -2.11 30.40 -22.92
N SER A 51 -1.26 31.42 -22.91
CA SER A 51 0.09 31.37 -23.49
C SER A 51 0.95 30.24 -22.93
N ASP A 52 0.78 29.90 -21.67
CA ASP A 52 1.53 28.83 -21.00
C ASP A 52 1.24 27.45 -21.61
N TRP A 53 0.03 27.22 -22.11
CA TRP A 53 -0.32 25.98 -22.80
C TRP A 53 0.27 25.93 -24.22
N LEU A 54 0.44 27.07 -24.89
CA LEU A 54 1.18 27.14 -26.16
C LEU A 54 2.67 26.85 -25.95
N LEU A 55 3.29 27.38 -24.89
CA LEU A 55 4.67 27.07 -24.54
C LEU A 55 4.82 25.58 -24.18
N LEU A 56 3.87 25.01 -23.43
CA LEU A 56 3.82 23.57 -23.13
C LEU A 56 3.73 22.71 -24.40
N GLU A 57 2.91 23.06 -25.39
CA GLU A 57 2.83 22.33 -26.67
C GLU A 57 4.18 22.31 -27.41
N ILE A 58 4.86 23.45 -27.47
CA ILE A 58 6.14 23.62 -28.16
C ILE A 58 7.25 22.86 -27.44
N ASP A 59 7.39 23.02 -26.13
CA ASP A 59 8.43 22.41 -25.29
C ASP A 59 8.27 20.87 -25.24
N ALA A 60 7.02 20.40 -25.17
CA ALA A 60 6.70 18.98 -25.16
C ALA A 60 6.70 18.31 -26.55
N ASN A 61 6.67 19.09 -27.63
CA ASN A 61 6.39 18.65 -29.01
C ASN A 61 5.11 17.78 -29.10
N ILE A 62 3.98 18.33 -28.64
CA ILE A 62 2.66 17.68 -28.70
C ILE A 62 1.65 18.55 -29.46
N GLN A 63 0.39 18.13 -29.49
CA GLN A 63 -0.75 19.03 -29.65
C GLN A 63 -1.82 18.62 -28.64
N ILE A 64 -2.30 19.57 -27.86
CA ILE A 64 -3.29 19.35 -26.79
C ILE A 64 -4.63 18.96 -27.43
N ARG A 65 -5.34 17.99 -26.85
CA ARG A 65 -6.66 17.53 -27.32
C ARG A 65 -7.80 18.32 -26.67
N GLN A 66 -8.92 18.43 -27.38
CA GLN A 66 -10.13 19.13 -26.92
C GLN A 66 -10.61 18.66 -25.53
N ASP A 67 -10.61 17.34 -25.27
CA ASP A 67 -11.01 16.80 -23.97
C ASP A 67 -10.06 17.20 -22.84
N GLN A 68 -8.75 17.20 -23.10
CA GLN A 68 -7.72 17.58 -22.14
C GLN A 68 -7.89 19.04 -21.68
N VAL A 69 -8.33 19.91 -22.58
CA VAL A 69 -8.69 21.31 -22.29
C VAL A 69 -9.93 21.40 -21.43
N THR A 70 -11.02 20.73 -21.80
CA THR A 70 -12.29 20.76 -21.04
C THR A 70 -12.08 20.29 -19.61
N ILE A 71 -11.28 19.23 -19.43
CA ILE A 71 -10.87 18.71 -18.13
C ILE A 71 -10.00 19.71 -17.37
N ALA A 72 -8.96 20.27 -18.02
CA ALA A 72 -8.06 21.22 -17.37
C ALA A 72 -8.81 22.47 -16.86
N LEU A 73 -9.76 23.00 -17.64
CA LEU A 73 -10.58 24.15 -17.24
C LEU A 73 -11.46 23.83 -16.02
N GLU A 74 -12.15 22.67 -16.01
CA GLU A 74 -12.93 22.22 -14.85
C GLU A 74 -12.04 21.96 -13.62
N MET A 75 -10.80 21.51 -13.78
CA MET A 75 -9.86 21.37 -12.65
C MET A 75 -9.37 22.71 -12.12
N ILE A 76 -9.11 23.69 -12.98
CA ILE A 76 -8.65 25.03 -12.61
C ILE A 76 -9.77 25.76 -11.86
N SER A 77 -10.98 25.79 -12.43
CA SER A 77 -12.16 26.48 -11.93
C SER A 77 -13.37 25.52 -11.88
N PRO A 78 -13.50 24.67 -10.85
CA PRO A 78 -14.59 23.70 -10.75
C PRO A 78 -15.96 24.36 -10.76
N THR A 79 -16.88 23.82 -11.57
CA THR A 79 -18.26 24.31 -11.71
C THR A 79 -19.01 24.23 -10.37
N LEU A 80 -18.66 23.29 -9.49
CA LEU A 80 -19.21 23.16 -8.13
C LEU A 80 -18.60 24.11 -7.10
N GLY A 81 -17.48 24.79 -7.40
CA GLY A 81 -16.75 25.65 -6.46
C GLY A 81 -16.18 24.93 -5.22
N SER A 82 -16.11 23.59 -5.26
CA SER A 82 -15.69 22.72 -4.16
C SER A 82 -14.60 21.74 -4.61
N ASN A 83 -14.06 20.96 -3.67
CA ASN A 83 -13.19 19.83 -4.00
C ASN A 83 -13.93 18.87 -4.96
N SER A 84 -13.26 18.39 -6.01
CA SER A 84 -13.84 17.43 -6.96
C SER A 84 -12.84 16.42 -7.56
N VAL A 85 -13.35 15.25 -7.96
CA VAL A 85 -12.61 14.21 -8.70
C VAL A 85 -13.21 14.03 -10.09
N LEU A 86 -12.38 13.82 -11.10
CA LEU A 86 -12.76 13.57 -12.49
C LEU A 86 -12.28 12.17 -12.93
N GLN A 87 -13.16 11.34 -13.51
CA GLN A 87 -12.74 10.10 -14.17
C GLN A 87 -11.92 10.40 -15.44
N ILE A 88 -10.77 9.74 -15.60
CA ILE A 88 -10.01 9.70 -16.86
C ILE A 88 -9.39 8.32 -17.09
N ASN A 89 -9.59 7.76 -18.28
CA ASN A 89 -8.97 6.50 -18.70
C ASN A 89 -7.43 6.59 -18.73
N MET A 90 -6.76 5.50 -18.33
CA MET A 90 -5.31 5.38 -18.44
C MET A 90 -4.82 5.65 -19.87
N GLY A 91 -3.66 6.28 -20.01
CA GLY A 91 -3.08 6.66 -21.31
C GLY A 91 -3.61 7.97 -21.91
N GLN A 92 -4.72 8.53 -21.42
CA GLN A 92 -5.25 9.81 -21.94
C GLN A 92 -4.39 11.05 -21.58
N GLY A 93 -3.36 10.88 -20.74
CA GLY A 93 -2.35 11.92 -20.46
C GLY A 93 -2.61 12.76 -19.22
N LYS A 94 -3.25 12.21 -18.17
CA LYS A 94 -3.42 12.80 -16.83
C LYS A 94 -2.15 13.53 -16.38
N THR A 95 -1.11 12.77 -16.05
CA THR A 95 0.16 13.22 -15.48
C THR A 95 1.08 13.91 -16.49
N SER A 96 0.94 13.60 -17.78
CA SER A 96 1.89 14.02 -18.84
C SER A 96 1.46 15.21 -19.70
N VAL A 97 0.19 15.64 -19.58
CA VAL A 97 -0.36 16.81 -20.29
C VAL A 97 -1.26 17.63 -19.36
N ILE A 98 -2.27 17.00 -18.74
CA ILE A 98 -3.31 17.74 -18.00
C ILE A 98 -2.78 18.32 -16.68
N MET A 99 -2.01 17.55 -15.89
CA MET A 99 -1.34 18.05 -14.68
C MET A 99 -0.41 19.23 -14.98
N PRO A 100 0.48 19.19 -16.00
CA PRO A 100 1.20 20.37 -16.49
C PRO A 100 0.30 21.57 -16.83
N MET A 101 -0.76 21.37 -17.62
CA MET A 101 -1.68 22.46 -18.01
C MET A 101 -2.34 23.15 -16.81
N VAL A 102 -2.79 22.36 -15.84
CA VAL A 102 -3.49 22.84 -14.64
C VAL A 102 -2.51 23.52 -13.68
N ALA A 103 -1.33 22.92 -13.44
CA ALA A 103 -0.33 23.49 -12.54
C ALA A 103 0.30 24.78 -13.06
N ALA A 104 0.51 24.92 -14.37
CA ALA A 104 1.04 26.15 -14.97
C ALA A 104 0.10 27.35 -14.76
N VAL A 105 -1.23 27.14 -14.82
CA VAL A 105 -2.23 28.19 -14.58
C VAL A 105 -2.43 28.47 -13.08
N LEU A 106 -2.37 27.44 -12.22
CA LEU A 106 -2.60 27.59 -10.78
C LEU A 106 -1.39 28.05 -9.96
N ALA A 107 -0.19 28.12 -10.54
CA ALA A 107 0.99 28.69 -9.92
C ALA A 107 1.15 30.16 -10.33
N ASP A 108 0.33 31.04 -9.77
CA ASP A 108 0.15 32.44 -10.20
C ASP A 108 0.86 33.49 -9.33
N ARG A 109 1.45 33.06 -8.19
CA ARG A 109 2.03 33.82 -7.05
C ARG A 109 1.10 34.14 -5.90
N ASP A 110 -0.22 34.02 -6.09
CA ASP A 110 -1.20 34.15 -5.02
C ASP A 110 -1.59 32.77 -4.47
N MET A 111 -1.52 31.73 -5.32
CA MET A 111 -1.76 30.33 -4.99
C MET A 111 -0.48 29.46 -5.08
N LEU A 112 -0.28 28.62 -4.07
CA LEU A 112 0.79 27.63 -4.02
C LEU A 112 0.28 26.30 -4.61
N SER A 113 0.58 26.06 -5.89
CA SER A 113 0.16 24.83 -6.56
C SER A 113 0.92 23.61 -6.02
N ARG A 114 0.18 22.57 -5.61
CA ARG A 114 0.75 21.31 -5.10
C ARG A 114 0.24 20.12 -5.91
N LEU A 115 1.15 19.43 -6.59
CA LEU A 115 0.91 18.19 -7.31
C LEU A 115 1.16 17.02 -6.36
N LEU A 116 0.13 16.24 -6.05
CA LEU A 116 0.17 15.18 -5.04
C LEU A 116 -0.04 13.82 -5.72
N VAL A 117 1.00 12.98 -5.69
CA VAL A 117 1.01 11.68 -6.38
C VAL A 117 1.27 10.53 -5.39
N PRO A 118 0.79 9.31 -5.65
CA PRO A 118 1.19 8.12 -4.91
C PRO A 118 2.72 7.97 -4.89
N LYS A 119 3.31 7.60 -3.75
CA LYS A 119 4.78 7.48 -3.58
C LYS A 119 5.46 6.70 -4.70
N ALA A 120 4.85 5.61 -5.19
CA ALA A 120 5.39 4.79 -6.27
C ALA A 120 5.58 5.55 -7.61
N LEU A 121 4.75 6.56 -7.88
CA LEU A 121 4.77 7.38 -9.10
C LEU A 121 5.64 8.63 -8.97
N LEU A 122 6.12 8.99 -7.77
CA LEU A 122 6.84 10.24 -7.49
C LEU A 122 8.01 10.50 -8.45
N SER A 123 8.87 9.52 -8.67
CA SER A 123 10.05 9.65 -9.55
C SER A 123 9.66 9.84 -11.01
N GLN A 124 8.60 9.18 -11.47
CA GLN A 124 8.09 9.29 -12.84
C GLN A 124 7.41 10.64 -13.06
N ALA A 125 6.55 11.06 -12.11
CA ALA A 125 5.92 12.37 -12.12
C ALA A 125 6.97 13.50 -12.11
N ALA A 126 8.02 13.38 -11.29
CA ALA A 126 9.12 14.34 -11.26
C ALA A 126 9.80 14.51 -12.63
N GLN A 127 10.19 13.41 -13.27
CA GLN A 127 10.81 13.45 -14.61
C GLN A 127 9.86 14.06 -15.66
N ILE A 128 8.59 13.63 -15.67
CA ILE A 128 7.58 14.14 -16.60
C ILE A 128 7.38 15.64 -16.40
N LEU A 129 7.09 16.10 -15.18
CA LEU A 129 6.82 17.51 -14.88
C LEU A 129 8.04 18.39 -15.17
N GLN A 130 9.26 17.92 -14.86
CA GLN A 130 10.50 18.63 -15.22
C GLN A 130 10.63 18.78 -16.74
N SER A 131 10.34 17.74 -17.52
CA SER A 131 10.34 17.75 -18.99
C SER A 131 9.15 18.48 -19.66
N ARG A 132 8.32 19.17 -18.85
CA ARG A 132 7.11 19.85 -19.31
C ARG A 132 7.01 21.30 -18.83
N LEU A 133 7.64 21.63 -17.69
CA LEU A 133 7.45 22.90 -17.00
C LEU A 133 8.74 23.67 -16.74
N ARG A 134 9.92 23.00 -16.73
CA ARG A 134 11.22 23.68 -16.52
C ARG A 134 11.90 24.19 -17.80
N GLY A 135 11.37 23.83 -18.98
CA GLY A 135 11.83 24.34 -20.27
C GLY A 135 11.31 25.75 -20.55
N LEU A 136 10.64 25.95 -21.69
CA LEU A 136 10.10 27.28 -22.08
C LEU A 136 9.17 27.95 -21.05
N LEU A 137 8.55 27.16 -20.16
CA LEU A 137 7.70 27.65 -19.08
C LEU A 137 8.45 28.14 -17.83
N GLY A 138 9.72 27.76 -17.64
CA GLY A 138 10.58 28.25 -16.57
C GLY A 138 10.12 27.99 -15.12
N ARG A 139 9.11 27.14 -14.88
CA ARG A 139 8.54 26.94 -13.54
C ARG A 139 9.46 26.09 -12.67
N GLU A 140 9.74 26.55 -11.46
CA GLU A 140 10.46 25.75 -10.46
C GLU A 140 9.60 24.56 -9.99
N ILE A 141 10.21 23.38 -9.85
CA ILE A 141 9.57 22.21 -9.24
C ILE A 141 10.46 21.73 -8.10
N ILE A 142 9.92 21.69 -6.89
CA ILE A 142 10.59 21.15 -5.70
C ILE A 142 9.82 19.94 -5.16
N HIS A 143 10.54 19.03 -4.50
CA HIS A 143 9.96 18.02 -3.63
C HIS A 143 10.49 18.25 -2.21
N ILE A 144 9.58 18.45 -1.24
CA ILE A 144 9.93 18.75 0.15
C ILE A 144 9.46 17.58 1.02
N PRO A 145 10.33 16.61 1.36
CA PRO A 145 9.93 15.44 2.14
C PRO A 145 9.73 15.75 3.62
N PHE A 146 8.66 15.21 4.20
CA PHE A 146 8.39 15.31 5.64
C PHE A 146 7.93 13.94 6.20
N SER A 147 8.31 13.62 7.44
CA SER A 147 8.05 12.32 8.05
C SER A 147 7.95 12.41 9.57
N ARG A 148 7.38 11.38 10.21
CA ARG A 148 7.44 11.19 11.67
C ARG A 148 8.87 11.18 12.24
N ARG A 149 9.89 10.84 11.42
CA ARG A 149 11.31 10.83 11.79
C ARG A 149 11.99 12.19 11.62
N THR A 150 11.34 13.16 10.97
CA THR A 150 11.88 14.50 10.74
C THR A 150 11.91 15.26 12.07
N GLN A 151 13.09 15.74 12.48
CA GLN A 151 13.24 16.48 13.73
C GLN A 151 12.63 17.88 13.61
N ALA A 152 11.35 18.02 13.95
CA ALA A 152 10.67 19.31 14.03
C ALA A 152 11.28 20.18 15.15
N THR A 153 12.33 20.92 14.79
CA THR A 153 12.93 22.02 15.56
C THR A 153 12.43 23.34 14.97
N VAL A 154 12.42 24.41 15.77
CA VAL A 154 11.96 25.75 15.32
C VAL A 154 12.67 26.19 14.04
N SER A 155 13.99 26.01 13.94
CA SER A 155 14.77 26.37 12.75
C SER A 155 14.42 25.54 11.51
N LEU A 156 14.12 24.24 11.66
CA LEU A 156 13.69 23.41 10.54
C LEU A 156 12.26 23.76 10.10
N ILE A 157 11.36 24.08 11.03
CA ILE A 157 10.00 24.53 10.72
C ILE A 157 10.05 25.87 9.97
N GLN A 158 10.91 26.79 10.39
CA GLN A 158 11.15 28.07 9.72
C GLN A 158 11.72 27.90 8.30
N GLU A 159 12.72 27.03 8.10
CA GLU A 159 13.25 26.79 6.74
C GLU A 159 12.24 26.03 5.86
N TYR A 160 11.49 25.07 6.41
CA TYR A 160 10.41 24.38 5.70
C TYR A 160 9.30 25.36 5.25
N ARG A 161 8.94 26.33 6.10
CA ARG A 161 8.04 27.45 5.78
C ARG A 161 8.60 28.33 4.67
N LYS A 162 9.84 28.81 4.83
CA LYS A 162 10.57 29.65 3.86
C LYS A 162 10.69 28.99 2.48
N LEU A 163 10.87 27.67 2.41
CA LEU A 163 10.83 26.93 1.14
C LEU A 163 9.46 26.99 0.46
N HIS A 164 8.36 26.94 1.20
CA HIS A 164 7.01 27.09 0.62
C HIS A 164 6.74 28.54 0.19
N GLU A 165 7.15 29.53 0.99
CA GLU A 165 7.01 30.96 0.68
C GLU A 165 7.85 31.38 -0.55
N ASN A 166 9.08 30.87 -0.69
CA ASN A 166 9.91 31.08 -1.87
C ASN A 166 9.27 30.53 -3.15
N ILE A 167 8.73 29.30 -3.09
CA ILE A 167 8.12 28.63 -4.26
C ILE A 167 6.83 29.35 -4.70
N LEU A 168 6.05 29.85 -3.74
CA LEU A 168 4.90 30.72 -4.01
C LEU A 168 5.35 31.99 -4.77
N HIS A 169 6.31 32.74 -4.23
CA HIS A 169 6.83 33.95 -4.90
C HIS A 169 7.43 33.68 -6.29
N ASN A 170 8.08 32.53 -6.49
CA ASN A 170 8.70 32.13 -7.76
C ASN A 170 7.71 31.63 -8.82
N SER A 171 6.39 31.57 -8.55
CA SER A 171 5.41 30.92 -9.43
C SER A 171 5.72 29.43 -9.67
N GLY A 172 6.35 28.78 -8.68
CA GLY A 172 6.78 27.38 -8.72
C GLY A 172 5.73 26.42 -8.17
N ILE A 173 6.06 25.13 -8.22
CA ILE A 173 5.13 24.03 -7.92
C ILE A 173 5.79 23.05 -6.94
N ILE A 174 5.05 22.62 -5.93
CA ILE A 174 5.48 21.55 -5.01
C ILE A 174 4.96 20.21 -5.54
N LEU A 175 5.88 19.29 -5.83
CA LEU A 175 5.56 17.89 -6.06
C LEU A 175 5.66 17.12 -4.74
N GLY A 176 4.54 16.67 -4.21
CA GLY A 176 4.44 15.97 -2.92
C GLY A 176 3.89 14.56 -3.04
N VAL A 177 3.96 13.83 -1.93
CA VAL A 177 3.18 12.60 -1.70
C VAL A 177 2.27 12.82 -0.49
N PRO A 178 1.06 12.24 -0.46
CA PRO A 178 0.08 12.44 0.62
C PRO A 178 0.65 12.21 2.03
N GLU A 179 1.49 11.20 2.19
CA GLU A 179 2.07 10.78 3.47
C GLU A 179 2.91 11.88 4.14
N HIS A 180 3.51 12.79 3.37
CA HIS A 180 4.29 13.91 3.89
C HIS A 180 3.39 15.00 4.48
N ILE A 181 2.27 15.32 3.81
CA ILE A 181 1.28 16.28 4.33
C ILE A 181 0.63 15.74 5.60
N LEU A 182 0.27 14.46 5.61
CA LEU A 182 -0.29 13.80 6.80
C LEU A 182 0.73 13.76 7.95
N SER A 183 2.00 13.45 7.67
CA SER A 183 3.08 13.51 8.67
C SER A 183 3.28 14.91 9.24
N PHE A 184 3.18 15.97 8.42
CA PHE A 184 3.30 17.35 8.90
C PHE A 184 2.12 17.73 9.81
N LYS A 185 0.88 17.48 9.35
CA LYS A 185 -0.37 17.69 10.12
C LYS A 185 -0.30 16.97 11.47
N LEU A 186 0.10 15.69 11.49
CA LEU A 186 0.22 14.90 12.72
C LEU A 186 1.35 15.37 13.63
N SER A 187 2.49 15.81 13.08
CA SER A 187 3.62 16.29 13.88
C SER A 187 3.28 17.56 14.67
N GLY A 188 2.52 18.50 14.09
CA GLY A 188 2.05 19.70 14.83
C GLY A 188 1.18 19.33 16.04
N LEU A 189 0.22 18.42 15.84
CA LEU A 189 -0.61 17.87 16.93
C LEU A 189 0.21 17.07 17.95
N GLN A 190 1.24 16.35 17.52
CA GLN A 190 2.14 15.63 18.43
C GLN A 190 2.93 16.60 19.30
N ARG A 191 3.46 17.69 18.73
CA ARG A 191 4.17 18.73 19.51
C ARG A 191 3.28 19.35 20.59
N LEU A 192 1.99 19.56 20.28
CA LEU A 192 1.03 20.03 21.26
C LEU A 192 0.83 19.01 22.40
N SER A 193 0.68 17.72 22.07
CA SER A 193 0.58 16.63 23.06
C SER A 193 1.88 16.43 23.88
N ASP A 194 3.04 16.68 23.28
CA ASP A 194 4.36 16.61 23.91
C ASP A 194 4.66 17.86 24.78
N SER A 195 3.68 18.76 24.96
CA SER A 195 3.82 20.07 25.64
C SER A 195 4.87 21.02 25.03
N LYS A 196 5.25 20.78 23.77
CA LYS A 196 6.20 21.59 22.99
C LYS A 196 5.47 22.72 22.26
N ILE A 197 4.94 23.64 23.05
CA ILE A 197 3.96 24.64 22.60
C ILE A 197 4.51 25.55 21.49
N LYS A 198 5.80 25.91 21.51
CA LYS A 198 6.40 26.78 20.49
C LYS A 198 6.40 26.09 19.13
N GLU A 199 6.99 24.91 19.04
CA GLU A 199 7.00 24.13 17.79
C GLU A 199 5.59 23.73 17.34
N ALA A 200 4.66 23.50 18.29
CA ALA A 200 3.26 23.22 17.97
C ALA A 200 2.57 24.41 17.29
N VAL A 201 2.72 25.62 17.85
CA VAL A 201 2.16 26.86 17.29
C VAL A 201 2.73 27.12 15.90
N ASP A 202 4.06 27.11 15.74
CA ASP A 202 4.72 27.33 14.43
C ASP A 202 4.19 26.37 13.34
N MET A 203 4.00 25.08 13.67
CA MET A 203 3.48 24.07 12.73
C MET A 203 1.98 24.22 12.46
N ILE A 204 1.17 24.58 13.45
CA ILE A 204 -0.29 24.76 13.31
C ILE A 204 -0.59 26.03 12.51
N GLU A 205 0.07 27.15 12.81
CA GLU A 205 -0.05 28.39 12.03
C GLU A 205 0.39 28.19 10.57
N MET A 206 1.49 27.45 10.33
CA MET A 206 1.89 27.11 8.98
C MET A 206 0.85 26.21 8.27
N GLN A 207 0.23 25.26 8.98
CA GLN A 207 -0.83 24.44 8.38
C GLN A 207 -2.09 25.25 8.05
N GLU A 208 -2.45 26.22 8.88
CA GLU A 208 -3.51 27.18 8.58
C GLU A 208 -3.18 28.07 7.38
N TRP A 209 -1.94 28.57 7.29
CA TRP A 209 -1.47 29.33 6.13
C TRP A 209 -1.52 28.47 4.86
N MET A 210 -1.03 27.23 4.90
CA MET A 210 -1.15 26.29 3.78
C MET A 210 -2.61 26.05 3.37
N ASN A 211 -3.54 25.92 4.32
CA ASN A 211 -4.97 25.76 3.99
C ASN A 211 -5.55 26.99 3.27
N LYS A 212 -4.97 28.18 3.47
CA LYS A 212 -5.41 29.47 2.89
C LYS A 212 -4.76 29.78 1.54
N VAL A 213 -3.53 29.31 1.27
CA VAL A 213 -2.78 29.61 0.02
C VAL A 213 -2.61 28.42 -0.93
N CYS A 214 -2.68 27.17 -0.45
CA CYS A 214 -2.43 26.02 -1.32
C CYS A 214 -3.60 25.76 -2.28
N ARG A 215 -3.27 25.20 -3.44
CA ARG A 215 -4.23 24.64 -4.38
C ARG A 215 -3.74 23.27 -4.83
N ASP A 216 -4.47 22.24 -4.43
CA ASP A 216 -4.01 20.85 -4.50
C ASP A 216 -4.57 20.13 -5.74
N ILE A 217 -3.72 19.34 -6.38
CA ILE A 217 -4.00 18.53 -7.57
C ILE A 217 -3.58 17.09 -7.27
N LEU A 218 -4.53 16.17 -7.11
CA LEU A 218 -4.30 14.75 -6.81
C LEU A 218 -4.25 13.89 -8.09
N ASP A 219 -3.26 13.00 -8.19
CA ASP A 219 -3.28 11.88 -9.13
C ASP A 219 -3.68 10.57 -8.42
N GLU A 220 -4.36 9.69 -9.15
CA GLU A 220 -4.99 8.45 -8.66
C GLU A 220 -5.63 8.57 -7.26
N CYS A 221 -6.66 9.43 -7.16
CA CYS A 221 -7.48 9.66 -5.97
C CYS A 221 -8.05 8.38 -5.36
N ASP A 222 -8.35 7.38 -6.18
CA ASP A 222 -8.92 6.09 -5.78
C ASP A 222 -7.91 5.17 -5.06
N PHE A 223 -6.60 5.43 -5.22
CA PHE A 223 -5.54 4.92 -4.36
C PHE A 223 -5.31 5.86 -3.16
N THR A 224 -5.12 7.16 -3.44
CA THR A 224 -4.69 8.16 -2.46
C THR A 224 -5.67 8.39 -1.31
N LEU A 225 -6.98 8.29 -1.56
CA LEU A 225 -8.04 8.51 -0.56
C LEU A 225 -8.55 7.19 0.08
N ALA A 226 -7.86 6.06 -0.12
CA ALA A 226 -8.33 4.74 0.31
C ALA A 226 -8.09 4.44 1.81
N VAL A 227 -9.16 4.07 2.54
CA VAL A 227 -9.17 3.83 4.00
C VAL A 227 -8.61 2.44 4.41
N LYS A 228 -7.54 1.96 3.78
CA LYS A 228 -7.20 0.51 3.75
C LYS A 228 -6.44 -0.08 4.97
N THR A 229 -6.13 0.69 6.02
CA THR A 229 -5.08 0.32 7.02
C THR A 229 -5.49 0.40 8.52
N GLN A 230 -6.10 -0.66 9.08
CA GLN A 230 -6.25 -0.92 10.54
C GLN A 230 -6.75 -2.38 10.81
N LEU A 231 -6.40 -3.03 11.96
CA LEU A 231 -7.20 -3.98 12.79
C LEU A 231 -6.38 -4.85 13.81
N ILE A 232 -6.85 -6.06 14.23
CA ILE A 232 -6.58 -6.81 15.51
C ILE A 232 -6.49 -8.36 15.19
N TYR A 233 -5.97 -9.46 15.85
CA TYR A 233 -5.08 -9.96 16.96
C TYR A 233 -4.67 -11.46 16.68
N PRO A 234 -3.49 -12.04 17.05
CA PRO A 234 -3.04 -13.45 16.75
C PRO A 234 -3.41 -14.67 17.62
N GLY A 235 -3.04 -15.86 17.09
CA GLY A 235 -3.06 -17.16 17.77
C GLY A 235 -2.22 -18.25 17.07
N GLY A 236 -2.23 -19.48 17.62
CA GLY A 236 -1.45 -20.63 17.14
C GLY A 236 -2.22 -21.92 16.81
N LEU A 237 -3.53 -22.00 17.09
CA LEU A 237 -4.34 -23.21 16.80
C LEU A 237 -4.58 -23.47 15.31
N VAL A 238 -4.38 -22.46 14.46
CA VAL A 238 -4.91 -22.43 13.10
C VAL A 238 -4.28 -23.51 12.20
N SER A 239 -2.95 -23.68 12.28
CA SER A 239 -2.18 -24.52 11.35
C SER A 239 -2.62 -25.98 11.29
N GLN A 240 -3.08 -26.55 12.41
CA GLN A 240 -3.55 -27.93 12.48
C GLN A 240 -4.83 -28.12 11.65
N HIS A 241 -5.83 -27.25 11.84
CA HIS A 241 -7.10 -27.36 11.13
C HIS A 241 -7.02 -26.95 9.65
N LEU A 242 -6.03 -26.15 9.23
CA LEU A 242 -5.93 -25.73 7.83
C LEU A 242 -5.71 -26.91 6.88
N LYS A 243 -4.96 -27.94 7.30
CA LYS A 243 -4.76 -29.15 6.48
C LYS A 243 -6.05 -29.94 6.33
N ASP A 244 -6.73 -30.24 7.44
CA ASP A 244 -8.03 -30.92 7.43
C ASP A 244 -9.04 -30.19 6.54
N LEU A 245 -9.12 -28.86 6.66
CA LEU A 245 -10.10 -28.05 5.93
C LEU A 245 -9.82 -27.95 4.43
N ALA A 246 -8.56 -28.06 4.00
CA ALA A 246 -8.24 -28.19 2.58
C ALA A 246 -8.72 -29.54 2.00
N CYS A 247 -8.67 -30.61 2.80
CA CYS A 247 -9.23 -31.92 2.43
C CYS A 247 -10.77 -31.94 2.49
N ASP A 248 -11.37 -31.32 3.50
CA ASP A 248 -12.83 -31.22 3.68
C ASP A 248 -13.48 -30.32 2.61
N TYR A 249 -12.78 -29.26 2.16
CA TYR A 249 -13.33 -28.20 1.30
C TYR A 249 -12.42 -27.78 0.11
N PRO A 250 -12.01 -28.70 -0.78
CA PRO A 250 -10.99 -28.44 -1.83
C PRO A 250 -11.40 -27.44 -2.93
N GLN A 251 -12.65 -26.94 -2.92
CA GLN A 251 -13.12 -25.87 -3.82
C GLN A 251 -13.36 -24.52 -3.12
N SER A 252 -13.27 -24.49 -1.79
CA SER A 252 -13.50 -23.28 -0.97
C SER A 252 -12.22 -22.78 -0.29
N MET A 253 -11.13 -23.56 -0.35
CA MET A 253 -9.84 -23.22 0.22
C MET A 253 -8.70 -23.91 -0.54
N ASP A 254 -7.55 -23.23 -0.66
CA ASP A 254 -6.28 -23.78 -1.13
C ASP A 254 -5.20 -23.60 -0.04
N VAL A 255 -4.21 -24.49 0.01
CA VAL A 255 -3.11 -24.47 0.98
C VAL A 255 -1.78 -24.76 0.30
N MET A 256 -0.88 -23.77 0.33
CA MET A 256 0.53 -23.99 0.02
C MET A 256 1.23 -24.50 1.27
N GLU A 257 1.54 -25.80 1.27
CA GLU A 257 2.45 -26.38 2.25
C GLU A 257 3.87 -25.87 1.99
N ARG A 258 4.54 -25.49 3.08
CA ARG A 258 6.00 -25.28 3.11
C ARG A 258 6.63 -26.50 3.79
N ASN A 259 7.96 -26.51 3.95
CA ASN A 259 8.70 -27.60 4.60
C ASN A 259 8.02 -28.07 5.90
N SER A 260 8.15 -29.35 6.25
CA SER A 260 7.31 -30.08 7.23
C SER A 260 7.12 -29.45 8.62
N THR A 261 7.98 -28.53 9.05
CA THR A 261 7.91 -27.79 10.33
C THR A 261 7.31 -26.38 10.25
N GLY A 262 7.10 -25.86 9.03
CA GLY A 262 6.67 -24.48 8.77
C GLY A 262 5.15 -24.25 8.87
N PHE A 263 4.75 -23.00 9.07
CA PHE A 263 3.34 -22.62 9.05
C PHE A 263 2.80 -22.57 7.60
N PRO A 264 1.64 -23.19 7.29
CA PRO A 264 1.11 -23.23 5.92
C PRO A 264 0.48 -21.89 5.50
N ILE A 265 0.63 -21.51 4.23
CA ILE A 265 -0.07 -20.36 3.64
C ILE A 265 -1.43 -20.86 3.13
N ALA A 266 -2.53 -20.33 3.68
CA ALA A 266 -3.89 -20.71 3.31
C ALA A 266 -4.64 -19.59 2.59
N TYR A 267 -5.34 -19.94 1.51
CA TYR A 267 -6.20 -19.05 0.74
C TYR A 267 -7.67 -19.43 0.98
N ILE A 268 -8.32 -18.78 1.94
CA ILE A 268 -9.75 -18.99 2.23
C ILE A 268 -10.59 -18.21 1.21
N LEU A 269 -11.24 -18.92 0.29
CA LEU A 269 -11.98 -18.35 -0.84
C LEU A 269 -13.45 -18.09 -0.52
N ARG A 270 -14.06 -18.91 0.35
CA ARG A 270 -15.51 -18.89 0.64
C ARG A 270 -15.80 -18.99 2.15
N LYS A 271 -16.99 -18.50 2.55
CA LYS A 271 -17.39 -18.28 3.96
C LYS A 271 -17.73 -19.56 4.73
N ASP A 272 -18.09 -20.63 4.03
CA ASP A 272 -18.27 -21.98 4.58
C ASP A 272 -17.04 -22.45 5.38
N VAL A 273 -15.85 -22.23 4.82
CA VAL A 273 -14.56 -22.53 5.45
C VAL A 273 -14.25 -21.60 6.62
N GLU A 274 -14.56 -20.30 6.52
CA GLU A 274 -14.37 -19.34 7.62
C GLU A 274 -15.11 -19.81 8.89
N GLU A 275 -16.38 -20.19 8.73
CA GLU A 275 -17.18 -20.70 9.83
C GLU A 275 -16.73 -22.09 10.29
N ALA A 276 -16.29 -22.96 9.38
CA ALA A 276 -15.78 -24.29 9.74
C ALA A 276 -14.50 -24.20 10.59
N LEU A 277 -13.58 -23.29 10.24
CA LEU A 277 -12.36 -23.02 11.01
C LEU A 277 -12.69 -22.50 12.41
N ILE A 278 -13.57 -21.51 12.53
CA ILE A 278 -14.00 -21.00 13.86
C ILE A 278 -14.69 -22.10 14.68
N ARG A 279 -15.53 -22.95 14.06
CA ARG A 279 -16.18 -24.09 14.73
C ARG A 279 -15.15 -25.12 15.26
N LYS A 280 -14.14 -25.49 14.46
CA LYS A 280 -13.07 -26.41 14.90
C LYS A 280 -12.24 -25.80 16.05
N ILE A 281 -11.79 -24.55 15.91
CA ILE A 281 -11.01 -23.82 16.94
C ILE A 281 -11.76 -23.74 18.28
N VAL A 282 -13.04 -23.37 18.28
CA VAL A 282 -13.83 -23.32 19.52
C VAL A 282 -14.05 -24.72 20.11
N GLY A 283 -14.19 -25.74 19.27
CA GLY A 283 -14.26 -27.15 19.72
C GLY A 283 -13.03 -27.57 20.52
N ASP A 284 -11.83 -27.27 20.03
CA ASP A 284 -10.57 -27.67 20.66
C ASP A 284 -10.23 -26.84 21.90
N ILE A 285 -10.60 -25.54 21.90
CA ILE A 285 -10.57 -24.72 23.13
C ILE A 285 -11.51 -25.32 24.18
N CYS A 286 -12.79 -25.48 23.89
CA CYS A 286 -13.78 -25.89 24.89
C CYS A 286 -13.65 -27.34 25.36
N SER A 287 -13.01 -28.22 24.58
CA SER A 287 -12.71 -29.60 24.98
C SER A 287 -11.46 -29.73 25.87
N GLY A 288 -10.72 -28.64 26.11
CA GLY A 288 -9.54 -28.66 26.97
C GLY A 288 -8.29 -29.30 26.33
N ARG A 289 -8.27 -29.43 24.99
CA ARG A 289 -7.08 -29.80 24.20
C ARG A 289 -6.01 -28.70 24.20
N THR A 290 -6.40 -27.48 24.54
CA THR A 290 -5.52 -26.30 24.58
C THR A 290 -5.18 -25.89 26.01
N SER A 291 -3.99 -25.32 26.23
CA SER A 291 -3.57 -24.71 27.49
C SER A 291 -4.06 -23.25 27.68
N ILE A 292 -4.84 -22.71 26.72
CA ILE A 292 -5.23 -21.30 26.69
C ILE A 292 -6.18 -20.92 27.84
N LEU A 293 -6.99 -21.87 28.30
CA LEU A 293 -7.95 -21.71 29.39
C LEU A 293 -7.87 -22.92 30.36
N PRO A 294 -7.84 -22.71 31.68
CA PRO A 294 -7.87 -23.80 32.67
C PRO A 294 -9.29 -24.36 32.81
N LEU A 295 -9.70 -25.16 31.81
CA LEU A 295 -11.06 -25.72 31.72
C LEU A 295 -11.23 -27.08 32.40
N ARG A 296 -10.17 -27.71 32.88
CA ARG A 296 -10.23 -29.02 33.56
C ARG A 296 -11.14 -28.96 34.79
N ASP A 297 -11.00 -27.90 35.57
CA ASP A 297 -11.72 -27.66 36.83
C ASP A 297 -13.03 -26.86 36.64
N CYS A 298 -13.38 -26.52 35.39
CA CYS A 298 -14.60 -25.79 35.08
C CYS A 298 -15.83 -26.71 34.99
N THR A 299 -16.92 -26.33 35.66
CA THR A 299 -18.23 -27.00 35.47
C THR A 299 -18.70 -26.92 34.01
N GLU A 300 -19.47 -27.91 33.55
CA GLU A 300 -20.04 -27.90 32.18
C GLU A 300 -20.89 -26.66 31.88
N ARG A 301 -21.61 -26.13 32.90
CA ARG A 301 -22.35 -24.86 32.79
C ARG A 301 -21.44 -23.65 32.60
N ALA A 302 -20.17 -23.72 33.00
CA ALA A 302 -19.16 -22.70 32.70
C ALA A 302 -18.54 -22.92 31.30
N LYS A 303 -18.18 -24.17 30.95
CA LYS A 303 -17.66 -24.50 29.60
C LYS A 303 -18.63 -24.11 28.49
N GLN A 304 -19.93 -24.42 28.65
CA GLN A 304 -20.97 -24.04 27.69
C GLN A 304 -21.19 -22.51 27.63
N ALA A 305 -21.10 -21.80 28.76
CA ALA A 305 -21.17 -20.35 28.78
C ALA A 305 -19.99 -19.71 28.03
N ILE A 306 -18.77 -20.24 28.22
CA ILE A 306 -17.58 -19.83 27.46
C ILE A 306 -17.77 -20.12 25.98
N LYS A 307 -18.20 -21.32 25.60
CA LYS A 307 -18.47 -21.73 24.21
C LYS A 307 -19.40 -20.77 23.48
N ILE A 308 -20.53 -20.43 24.11
CA ILE A 308 -21.48 -19.43 23.59
C ILE A 308 -20.80 -18.07 23.44
N PHE A 309 -20.08 -17.62 24.48
CA PHE A 309 -19.45 -16.29 24.51
C PHE A 309 -18.34 -16.11 23.45
N ILE A 310 -17.64 -17.17 23.05
CA ILE A 310 -16.59 -17.14 22.01
C ILE A 310 -17.06 -17.64 20.62
N SER A 311 -18.35 -17.94 20.45
CA SER A 311 -18.95 -18.31 19.14
C SER A 311 -20.04 -17.37 18.64
N GLN A 312 -20.80 -16.71 19.52
CA GLN A 312 -22.00 -15.96 19.15
C GLN A 312 -21.77 -14.45 19.22
N GLU A 313 -22.14 -13.73 18.16
CA GLU A 313 -22.08 -12.26 18.11
C GLU A 313 -22.95 -11.63 19.21
N ARG A 314 -24.20 -12.07 19.32
CA ARG A 314 -25.13 -11.65 20.37
C ARG A 314 -25.12 -12.68 21.49
N VAL A 315 -24.98 -12.22 22.74
CA VAL A 315 -24.91 -13.08 23.93
C VAL A 315 -25.80 -12.50 25.02
N GLU A 316 -26.55 -13.36 25.70
CA GLU A 316 -27.48 -12.93 26.74
C GLU A 316 -26.77 -12.37 27.99
N VAL A 317 -27.42 -11.40 28.65
CA VAL A 317 -26.93 -10.75 29.87
C VAL A 317 -26.57 -11.75 31.00
N PRO A 318 -27.32 -12.84 31.26
CA PRO A 318 -26.93 -13.83 32.27
C PRO A 318 -25.61 -14.56 31.95
N ILE A 319 -25.32 -14.80 30.67
CA ILE A 319 -24.07 -15.42 30.22
C ILE A 319 -22.92 -14.43 30.39
N ALA A 320 -23.08 -13.18 29.94
CA ALA A 320 -22.07 -12.13 30.13
C ALA A 320 -21.74 -11.90 31.63
N LYS A 321 -22.76 -11.86 32.50
CA LYS A 321 -22.60 -11.77 33.96
C LYS A 321 -21.90 -13.00 34.57
N ARG A 322 -22.00 -14.18 33.96
CA ARG A 322 -21.27 -15.39 34.36
C ARG A 322 -19.80 -15.35 33.92
N ILE A 323 -19.51 -14.88 32.70
CA ILE A 323 -18.15 -14.70 32.19
C ILE A 323 -17.35 -13.68 33.03
N ALA A 324 -17.98 -12.55 33.41
CA ALA A 324 -17.35 -11.55 34.27
C ALA A 324 -16.90 -12.11 35.64
N LYS A 325 -17.60 -13.13 36.16
CA LYS A 325 -17.34 -13.81 37.43
C LYS A 325 -16.48 -15.08 37.32
N LEU A 326 -16.08 -15.49 36.12
CA LEU A 326 -15.20 -16.65 35.92
C LEU A 326 -13.73 -16.30 36.19
N PHE A 327 -12.98 -17.29 36.68
CA PHE A 327 -11.57 -17.20 37.05
C PHE A 327 -11.24 -16.01 37.99
N PRO A 328 -11.86 -15.94 39.19
CA PRO A 328 -11.57 -14.86 40.15
C PRO A 328 -10.08 -14.84 40.55
N ASP A 329 -9.50 -16.01 40.80
CA ASP A 329 -8.11 -16.17 41.26
C ASP A 329 -7.09 -16.18 40.10
N ILE A 330 -7.56 -16.27 38.85
CA ILE A 330 -6.72 -16.32 37.64
C ILE A 330 -7.18 -15.23 36.64
N PRO A 331 -6.96 -13.93 36.95
CA PRO A 331 -7.50 -12.83 36.14
C PRO A 331 -7.02 -12.83 34.68
N ASN A 332 -5.85 -13.43 34.39
CA ASN A 332 -5.36 -13.60 33.02
C ASN A 332 -6.17 -14.64 32.22
N ALA A 333 -6.65 -15.72 32.84
CA ALA A 333 -7.54 -16.67 32.16
C ALA A 333 -8.87 -16.00 31.74
N ARG A 334 -9.40 -15.09 32.58
CA ARG A 334 -10.55 -14.25 32.20
C ARG A 334 -10.22 -13.31 31.04
N LYS A 335 -9.04 -12.66 31.01
CA LYS A 335 -8.60 -11.86 29.85
C LYS A 335 -8.56 -12.70 28.57
N ASN A 336 -8.04 -13.94 28.63
CA ASN A 336 -7.99 -14.86 27.48
C ASN A 336 -9.40 -15.14 26.90
N VAL A 337 -10.45 -15.24 27.73
CA VAL A 337 -11.83 -15.43 27.24
C VAL A 337 -12.32 -14.19 26.44
N TYR A 338 -12.04 -12.98 26.91
CA TYR A 338 -12.37 -11.75 26.17
C TYR A 338 -11.56 -11.61 24.88
N LEU A 339 -10.28 -11.98 24.92
CA LEU A 339 -9.38 -11.99 23.77
C LEU A 339 -9.85 -12.97 22.68
N LEU A 340 -10.20 -14.20 23.07
CA LEU A 340 -10.78 -15.22 22.19
C LEU A 340 -12.11 -14.76 21.57
N ARG A 341 -12.94 -14.01 22.31
CA ARG A 341 -14.14 -13.40 21.74
C ARG A 341 -13.79 -12.35 20.67
N GLY A 342 -12.82 -11.48 20.93
CA GLY A 342 -12.30 -10.55 19.92
C GLY A 342 -11.85 -11.28 18.66
N LEU A 343 -10.88 -12.19 18.81
CA LEU A 343 -10.32 -13.08 17.80
C LEU A 343 -11.35 -13.74 16.88
N LEU A 344 -12.32 -14.44 17.48
CA LEU A 344 -13.16 -15.40 16.78
C LEU A 344 -14.53 -14.82 16.38
N VAL A 345 -15.15 -14.04 17.26
CA VAL A 345 -16.52 -13.52 17.05
C VAL A 345 -16.53 -12.25 16.21
N HIS A 346 -15.53 -11.39 16.38
CA HIS A 346 -15.45 -10.11 15.64
C HIS A 346 -14.62 -10.21 14.34
N GLY A 347 -14.47 -11.43 13.78
CA GLY A 347 -13.88 -11.70 12.45
C GLY A 347 -12.37 -11.46 12.32
N ILE A 348 -11.74 -11.03 13.41
CA ILE A 348 -10.38 -10.54 13.58
C ILE A 348 -9.30 -11.54 13.11
N LEU A 349 -9.42 -12.82 13.47
CA LEU A 349 -8.50 -13.87 13.01
C LEU A 349 -8.65 -14.16 11.51
N ILE A 350 -9.89 -14.26 11.04
CA ILE A 350 -10.22 -14.57 9.64
C ILE A 350 -9.79 -13.45 8.70
N LEU A 351 -9.98 -12.19 9.10
CA LEU A 351 -9.56 -10.99 8.35
C LEU A 351 -8.09 -11.09 7.89
N CYS A 352 -7.23 -11.58 8.77
CA CYS A 352 -5.79 -11.57 8.56
C CYS A 352 -5.29 -12.82 7.83
N LEU A 353 -5.91 -13.98 8.10
CA LEU A 353 -5.68 -15.19 7.30
C LEU A 353 -6.09 -14.99 5.83
N LYS A 354 -7.10 -14.16 5.57
CA LYS A 354 -7.53 -13.77 4.21
C LYS A 354 -6.68 -12.67 3.57
N LYS A 355 -5.75 -12.06 4.29
CA LYS A 355 -4.86 -11.01 3.75
C LYS A 355 -3.58 -11.62 3.21
N ARG A 356 -3.14 -11.14 2.05
CA ARG A 356 -1.94 -11.65 1.37
C ARG A 356 -0.67 -11.03 1.98
N TRP A 357 0.14 -11.88 2.61
CA TRP A 357 1.54 -11.56 2.94
C TRP A 357 2.32 -11.19 1.67
N ASN A 358 3.38 -10.38 1.83
CA ASN A 358 4.21 -9.78 0.78
C ASN A 358 3.46 -8.94 -0.27
N VAL A 359 2.15 -8.67 -0.10
CA VAL A 359 1.31 -7.89 -1.04
C VAL A 359 0.44 -6.86 -0.32
N GLN A 360 -0.08 -7.20 0.87
CA GLN A 360 -0.91 -6.31 1.69
C GLN A 360 -0.27 -6.03 3.06
N TYR A 361 0.66 -6.88 3.50
CA TYR A 361 1.51 -6.69 4.67
C TYR A 361 2.79 -7.54 4.58
N GLY A 362 3.77 -7.21 5.42
CA GLY A 362 5.03 -7.95 5.57
C GLY A 362 5.95 -7.22 6.54
N LEU A 363 7.17 -7.71 6.75
CA LEU A 363 8.19 -6.97 7.49
C LEU A 363 8.83 -5.88 6.60
N HIS A 364 9.56 -4.96 7.23
CA HIS A 364 10.35 -3.96 6.52
C HIS A 364 11.76 -3.91 7.11
N HIS A 365 12.73 -4.51 6.41
CA HIS A 365 14.10 -4.81 6.87
C HIS A 365 14.98 -3.61 7.27
N ARG A 366 14.47 -2.38 7.15
CA ARG A 366 15.14 -1.11 7.49
C ARG A 366 14.47 -0.39 8.67
N GLN A 367 13.54 -1.07 9.35
CA GLN A 367 12.74 -0.55 10.46
C GLN A 367 12.63 -1.57 11.59
N ASP A 368 11.90 -1.20 12.64
CA ASP A 368 11.48 -2.08 13.74
C ASP A 368 10.87 -3.40 13.20
N PRO A 369 11.09 -4.55 13.87
CA PRO A 369 10.62 -5.87 13.45
C PRO A 369 9.11 -6.09 13.68
N ILE A 370 8.29 -5.13 13.26
CA ILE A 370 6.83 -5.16 13.29
C ILE A 370 6.33 -5.10 11.85
N ALA A 371 5.31 -5.89 11.51
CA ALA A 371 4.75 -5.89 10.17
C ALA A 371 4.00 -4.59 9.85
N VAL A 372 4.23 -4.06 8.65
CA VAL A 372 3.64 -2.82 8.12
C VAL A 372 2.66 -3.11 6.97
N PRO A 373 1.76 -2.19 6.60
CA PRO A 373 1.02 -2.27 5.35
C PRO A 373 1.95 -2.21 4.14
N PHE A 374 1.59 -2.90 3.06
CA PHE A 374 2.29 -2.85 1.78
C PHE A 374 1.51 -2.02 0.77
N HIS A 375 2.21 -1.19 -0.03
CA HIS A 375 1.61 -0.41 -1.12
C HIS A 375 1.40 -1.27 -2.38
N ALA A 376 2.29 -2.23 -2.61
CA ALA A 376 2.28 -3.18 -3.71
C ALA A 376 3.06 -4.46 -3.30
N LYS A 377 3.12 -5.47 -4.17
CA LYS A 377 3.95 -6.66 -3.94
C LYS A 377 5.40 -6.26 -3.63
N GLY A 378 5.96 -6.73 -2.52
CA GLY A 378 7.34 -6.44 -2.12
C GLY A 378 7.63 -5.00 -1.66
N VAL A 379 6.63 -4.12 -1.62
CA VAL A 379 6.81 -2.70 -1.31
C VAL A 379 6.15 -2.36 0.03
N PRO A 380 6.89 -2.45 1.17
CA PRO A 380 6.40 -1.99 2.47
C PRO A 380 6.14 -0.49 2.47
N SER A 381 5.29 -0.04 3.39
CA SER A 381 5.10 1.38 3.68
C SER A 381 6.13 1.88 4.68
N ASP A 382 6.83 2.96 4.34
CA ASP A 382 7.86 3.57 5.19
C ASP A 382 7.31 4.19 6.49
N GLN A 383 6.00 4.51 6.52
CA GLN A 383 5.42 5.41 7.53
C GLN A 383 4.04 4.94 8.06
N ALA A 384 3.43 3.91 7.49
CA ALA A 384 2.14 3.40 7.95
C ALA A 384 2.30 2.30 9.00
N GLU A 385 1.65 2.48 10.16
CA GLU A 385 1.55 1.50 11.24
C GLU A 385 0.09 1.00 11.35
N TRP A 386 -0.13 -0.23 11.82
CA TRP A 386 -1.49 -0.75 12.00
C TRP A 386 -2.16 -0.13 13.23
N GLY A 387 -3.20 0.68 13.00
CA GLY A 387 -3.74 1.60 14.01
C GLY A 387 -4.56 1.01 15.17
N HIS A 388 -4.73 -0.30 15.26
CA HIS A 388 -5.20 -1.02 16.46
C HIS A 388 -4.06 -2.01 16.73
N PRO A 389 -3.57 -2.14 17.98
CA PRO A 389 -2.26 -2.73 18.27
C PRO A 389 -2.04 -4.15 17.75
N ASP A 390 -3.11 -4.85 17.39
CA ASP A 390 -3.08 -6.29 17.42
C ASP A 390 -3.03 -6.93 16.02
N VAL A 391 -3.38 -6.25 14.92
CA VAL A 391 -2.93 -6.67 13.57
C VAL A 391 -1.44 -6.45 13.46
N ALA A 392 -0.88 -5.43 14.12
CA ALA A 392 0.57 -5.29 14.19
C ALA A 392 1.17 -6.59 14.75
N ILE A 393 0.66 -7.11 15.88
CA ILE A 393 1.08 -8.40 16.41
C ILE A 393 0.72 -9.56 15.44
N LEU A 394 -0.47 -9.57 14.82
CA LEU A 394 -0.93 -10.67 13.97
C LEU A 394 -0.11 -10.83 12.69
N PHE A 395 0.01 -9.75 11.92
CA PHE A 395 0.85 -9.71 10.74
C PHE A 395 2.33 -9.80 11.09
N THR A 396 2.78 -9.42 12.29
CA THR A 396 4.15 -9.73 12.72
C THR A 396 4.33 -11.24 12.89
N CYS A 397 3.44 -11.93 13.63
CA CYS A 397 3.48 -13.39 13.73
C CYS A 397 3.42 -14.06 12.36
N LEU A 398 2.43 -13.72 11.52
CA LEU A 398 2.28 -14.31 10.18
C LEU A 398 3.46 -13.96 9.26
N ALA A 399 3.96 -12.73 9.25
CA ALA A 399 5.10 -12.37 8.42
C ALA A 399 6.36 -13.12 8.86
N PHE A 400 6.66 -13.23 10.15
CA PHE A 400 7.78 -14.09 10.60
C PHE A 400 7.54 -15.58 10.35
N TYR A 401 6.30 -16.07 10.39
CA TYR A 401 5.97 -17.46 10.01
C TYR A 401 6.17 -17.74 8.50
N TYR A 402 5.98 -16.74 7.63
CA TYR A 402 6.12 -16.87 6.18
C TYR A 402 7.50 -16.43 5.64
N GLU A 403 8.17 -15.51 6.31
CA GLU A 403 9.51 -15.01 5.95
C GLU A 403 10.63 -15.82 6.63
N GLY A 404 10.37 -16.35 7.82
CA GLY A 404 11.35 -17.02 8.68
C GLY A 404 12.18 -16.03 9.51
N LEU A 405 13.07 -16.56 10.35
CA LEU A 405 14.12 -15.78 10.99
C LEU A 405 15.34 -15.62 10.08
N SER A 406 16.02 -14.48 10.15
CA SER A 406 17.38 -14.35 9.59
C SER A 406 18.40 -15.16 10.41
N PRO A 407 19.60 -15.45 9.87
CA PRO A 407 20.68 -16.08 10.64
C PRO A 407 21.03 -15.30 11.91
N SER A 408 21.05 -13.97 11.85
CA SER A 408 21.35 -13.10 13.01
C SER A 408 20.24 -13.11 14.08
N GLN A 409 18.96 -13.13 13.68
CA GLN A 409 17.82 -13.23 14.60
C GLN A 409 17.76 -14.60 15.29
N LEU A 410 18.14 -15.66 14.57
CA LEU A 410 18.29 -17.00 15.14
C LEU A 410 19.49 -17.05 16.11
N LYS A 411 20.65 -16.51 15.73
CA LYS A 411 21.84 -16.43 16.62
C LYS A 411 21.51 -15.71 17.93
N GLN A 412 20.86 -14.55 17.84
CA GLN A 412 20.38 -13.78 19.01
C GLN A 412 19.41 -14.59 19.89
N SER A 413 18.55 -15.40 19.28
CA SER A 413 17.63 -16.28 20.02
C SER A 413 18.34 -17.44 20.70
N LEU A 414 19.31 -18.05 20.01
CA LEU A 414 20.10 -19.19 20.49
C LEU A 414 20.99 -18.77 21.65
N GLU A 415 21.56 -17.57 21.58
CA GLU A 415 22.27 -16.94 22.70
C GLU A 415 21.41 -16.80 23.96
N ALA A 416 20.14 -16.40 23.84
CA ALA A 416 19.27 -16.26 25.00
C ALA A 416 18.88 -17.62 25.61
N VAL A 417 18.60 -18.63 24.77
CA VAL A 417 18.34 -20.01 25.25
C VAL A 417 19.56 -20.60 25.97
N LEU A 418 20.76 -20.43 25.42
CA LEU A 418 21.99 -20.94 26.03
C LEU A 418 22.44 -20.14 27.27
N LYS A 419 21.84 -18.96 27.51
CA LYS A 419 22.04 -18.12 28.71
C LYS A 419 20.85 -18.17 29.69
N SER A 420 19.83 -18.99 29.45
CA SER A 420 18.65 -19.08 30.33
C SER A 420 18.88 -20.01 31.53
N ASP A 421 17.97 -19.99 32.50
CA ASP A 421 18.05 -20.84 33.70
C ASP A 421 17.93 -22.35 33.36
N HIS A 422 17.35 -22.71 32.22
CA HIS A 422 17.06 -24.10 31.83
C HIS A 422 17.34 -24.38 30.32
N PRO A 423 18.59 -24.22 29.83
CA PRO A 423 18.90 -24.26 28.40
C PRO A 423 18.48 -25.56 27.71
N ALA A 424 18.65 -26.69 28.40
CA ALA A 424 18.24 -28.01 27.91
C ALA A 424 16.74 -28.04 27.55
N THR A 425 15.87 -27.70 28.51
CA THR A 425 14.41 -27.77 28.33
C THR A 425 13.90 -26.76 27.31
N GLU A 426 14.58 -25.64 27.10
CA GLU A 426 14.20 -24.66 26.10
C GLU A 426 14.69 -25.02 24.69
N TYR A 427 15.90 -25.57 24.58
CA TYR A 427 16.42 -26.07 23.31
C TYR A 427 15.68 -27.35 22.85
N ASP A 428 15.33 -28.25 23.77
CA ASP A 428 14.49 -29.42 23.48
C ASP A 428 13.14 -29.00 22.85
N ARG A 429 12.52 -27.89 23.29
CA ARG A 429 11.28 -27.35 22.68
C ARG A 429 11.47 -26.83 21.25
N TRP A 430 12.71 -26.50 20.85
CA TRP A 430 13.04 -26.12 19.47
C TRP A 430 13.23 -27.36 18.60
N THR A 431 13.86 -28.40 19.13
CA THR A 431 14.24 -29.60 18.36
C THR A 431 13.18 -30.71 18.34
N HIS A 432 12.28 -30.77 19.32
CA HIS A 432 11.26 -31.83 19.48
C HIS A 432 10.39 -32.06 18.23
N GLY A 433 10.14 -31.01 17.43
CA GLY A 433 9.40 -31.11 16.16
C GLY A 433 10.26 -31.30 14.91
N SER A 434 11.58 -31.24 15.00
CA SER A 434 12.48 -31.25 13.84
C SER A 434 13.05 -32.64 13.58
N THR A 435 12.48 -33.33 12.59
CA THR A 435 13.00 -34.61 12.09
C THR A 435 14.27 -34.44 11.25
N SER A 436 14.52 -33.24 10.69
CA SER A 436 15.60 -32.99 9.73
C SER A 436 16.92 -32.54 10.35
N LEU A 437 16.91 -31.94 11.55
CA LEU A 437 18.13 -31.46 12.23
C LEU A 437 19.08 -32.64 12.57
N PRO A 438 20.39 -32.56 12.27
CA PRO A 438 21.36 -33.61 12.61
C PRO A 438 21.42 -33.92 14.11
N GLU A 439 21.61 -35.19 14.48
CA GLU A 439 21.55 -35.66 15.88
C GLU A 439 22.57 -34.99 16.81
N ALA A 440 23.79 -34.73 16.33
CA ALA A 440 24.82 -33.99 17.07
C ALA A 440 24.37 -32.56 17.44
N LEU A 441 23.52 -31.93 16.62
CA LEU A 441 22.97 -30.59 16.85
C LEU A 441 21.65 -30.60 17.64
N ARG A 442 21.09 -31.77 17.98
CA ARG A 442 19.89 -31.86 18.83
C ARG A 442 20.19 -31.63 20.30
N HIS A 443 21.45 -31.77 20.71
CA HIS A 443 21.90 -31.73 22.09
C HIS A 443 22.53 -30.38 22.43
N TRP A 444 21.88 -29.59 23.29
CA TRP A 444 22.25 -28.20 23.59
C TRP A 444 23.72 -28.02 24.01
N ASN A 445 24.31 -29.01 24.68
CA ASN A 445 25.66 -28.97 25.26
C ASN A 445 26.79 -29.12 24.23
N VAL A 446 26.47 -29.35 22.96
CA VAL A 446 27.43 -29.41 21.85
C VAL A 446 27.52 -28.05 21.14
N ILE A 447 26.53 -27.17 21.35
CA ILE A 447 26.29 -26.00 20.51
C ILE A 447 27.17 -24.82 20.92
N THR A 448 27.95 -24.31 19.96
CA THR A 448 28.77 -23.11 20.13
C THR A 448 28.22 -21.96 19.30
N VAL A 449 27.83 -20.86 19.95
CA VAL A 449 27.25 -19.67 19.29
C VAL A 449 28.23 -19.01 18.30
N ASP A 450 29.53 -19.04 18.60
CA ASP A 450 30.56 -18.42 17.77
C ASP A 450 30.96 -19.29 16.56
N ASP A 451 30.45 -20.52 16.47
CA ASP A 451 30.55 -21.36 15.28
C ASP A 451 29.44 -21.00 14.28
N GLU A 452 29.73 -20.06 13.40
CA GLU A 452 28.83 -19.65 12.30
C GLU A 452 28.44 -20.83 11.38
N GLY A 453 29.21 -21.92 11.35
CA GLY A 453 28.86 -23.15 10.64
C GLY A 453 27.72 -23.91 11.33
N GLN A 454 27.83 -24.10 12.64
CA GLN A 454 26.74 -24.68 13.46
C GLN A 454 25.49 -23.79 13.42
N VAL A 455 25.65 -22.48 13.62
CA VAL A 455 24.52 -21.52 13.57
C VAL A 455 23.86 -21.54 12.18
N GLY A 456 24.64 -21.60 11.10
CA GLY A 456 24.14 -21.70 9.73
C GLY A 456 23.38 -23.00 9.43
N GLU A 457 23.80 -24.13 10.02
CA GLU A 457 23.09 -25.41 9.87
C GLU A 457 21.81 -25.44 10.72
N ILE A 458 21.87 -25.06 11.99
CA ILE A 458 20.69 -24.93 12.86
C ILE A 458 19.67 -23.97 12.22
N TRP A 459 20.12 -22.88 11.58
CA TRP A 459 19.28 -21.96 10.82
C TRP A 459 18.52 -22.66 9.68
N ARG A 460 19.21 -23.42 8.81
CA ARG A 460 18.56 -24.14 7.68
C ARG A 460 17.42 -25.06 8.12
N HIS A 461 17.53 -25.65 9.31
CA HIS A 461 16.55 -26.59 9.84
C HIS A 461 15.44 -25.93 10.68
N LEU A 462 15.71 -24.79 11.33
CA LEU A 462 14.80 -24.20 12.34
C LEU A 462 14.27 -22.80 12.01
N CYS A 463 14.73 -22.13 10.95
CA CYS A 463 14.33 -20.74 10.64
C CYS A 463 12.82 -20.53 10.39
N PHE A 464 12.09 -21.58 9.98
CA PHE A 464 10.63 -21.57 9.80
C PHE A 464 9.86 -22.26 10.95
N THR A 465 10.56 -22.80 11.96
CA THR A 465 9.93 -23.55 13.05
C THR A 465 9.22 -22.60 14.00
N THR A 466 7.90 -22.74 14.12
CA THR A 466 7.05 -21.78 14.83
C THR A 466 7.37 -21.62 16.33
N THR A 467 7.93 -22.63 17.01
CA THR A 467 8.39 -22.50 18.40
C THR A 467 9.58 -21.55 18.54
N VAL A 468 10.53 -21.62 17.59
CA VAL A 468 11.74 -20.78 17.55
C VAL A 468 11.39 -19.34 17.18
N ILE A 469 10.51 -19.16 16.19
CA ILE A 469 9.96 -17.85 15.84
C ILE A 469 9.21 -17.23 17.03
N ASN A 470 8.36 -17.99 17.72
CA ASN A 470 7.64 -17.48 18.88
C ASN A 470 8.56 -17.12 20.05
N HIS A 471 9.69 -17.83 20.23
CA HIS A 471 10.73 -17.42 21.18
C HIS A 471 11.35 -16.07 20.80
N PHE A 472 11.75 -15.88 19.52
CA PHE A 472 12.30 -14.60 19.06
C PHE A 472 11.29 -13.44 19.26
N LEU A 473 10.04 -13.67 18.84
CA LEU A 473 8.96 -12.70 18.96
C LEU A 473 8.68 -12.30 20.41
N SER A 474 8.64 -13.27 21.32
CA SER A 474 8.28 -13.05 22.73
C SER A 474 9.38 -12.35 23.53
N ASN A 475 10.64 -12.55 23.18
CA ASN A 475 11.79 -12.01 23.93
C ASN A 475 12.36 -10.71 23.35
N PHE A 476 12.39 -10.56 22.02
CA PHE A 476 13.05 -9.43 21.37
C PHE A 476 12.10 -8.48 20.66
N VAL A 477 11.03 -8.98 20.02
CA VAL A 477 10.13 -8.14 19.23
C VAL A 477 9.08 -7.46 20.10
N PHE A 478 8.19 -8.22 20.72
CA PHE A 478 7.04 -7.64 21.41
C PHE A 478 7.41 -6.83 22.68
N PRO A 479 8.38 -7.21 23.53
CA PRO A 479 8.78 -6.39 24.68
C PRO A 479 9.36 -5.03 24.30
N LEU A 480 10.08 -4.95 23.17
CA LEU A 480 10.72 -3.73 22.71
C LEU A 480 9.78 -2.86 21.86
N HIS A 481 8.94 -3.46 21.01
CA HIS A 481 8.22 -2.74 19.94
C HIS A 481 6.69 -2.77 20.06
N ALA A 482 6.07 -3.76 20.72
CA ALA A 482 4.61 -3.82 20.90
C ALA A 482 4.12 -2.96 22.09
N LYS A 483 4.55 -1.70 22.13
CA LYS A 483 4.25 -0.74 23.21
C LYS A 483 2.96 0.01 22.93
N GLN A 484 2.05 0.01 23.90
CA GLN A 484 0.83 0.83 23.83
C GLN A 484 1.14 2.28 24.22
N PHE A 485 1.00 3.20 23.26
CA PHE A 485 1.08 4.65 23.52
C PHE A 485 -0.17 5.15 24.26
N ALA A 486 0.00 6.04 25.23
CA ALA A 486 -1.09 6.60 26.02
C ALA A 486 -2.03 7.52 25.19
N THR A 487 -1.46 8.23 24.22
CA THR A 487 -2.17 9.06 23.24
C THR A 487 -1.87 8.54 21.84
N LYS A 488 -2.91 8.33 21.01
CA LYS A 488 -2.75 7.88 19.63
C LYS A 488 -3.34 8.89 18.63
N LEU A 489 -2.46 9.70 18.07
CA LEU A 489 -2.75 10.52 16.89
C LEU A 489 -2.77 9.62 15.64
N GLN A 490 -3.62 9.96 14.68
CA GLN A 490 -3.86 9.17 13.47
C GLN A 490 -4.55 10.03 12.41
N ALA A 491 -4.17 9.84 11.16
CA ALA A 491 -4.76 10.48 9.99
C ALA A 491 -4.75 9.48 8.82
N SER A 492 -5.52 9.78 7.79
CA SER A 492 -5.84 8.92 6.65
C SER A 492 -5.78 9.70 5.34
N GLY A 493 -5.97 9.02 4.20
CA GLY A 493 -6.12 9.69 2.91
C GLY A 493 -7.24 10.76 2.89
N TRP A 494 -8.27 10.61 3.73
CA TRP A 494 -9.37 11.58 3.84
C TRP A 494 -8.91 12.92 4.45
N ASP A 495 -7.90 12.89 5.31
CA ASP A 495 -7.33 14.05 6.00
C ASP A 495 -6.30 14.81 5.15
N VAL A 496 -6.01 14.34 3.93
CA VAL A 496 -5.13 15.02 2.97
C VAL A 496 -5.75 16.33 2.51
N LEU A 497 -7.04 16.27 2.14
CA LEU A 497 -7.81 17.33 1.49
C LEU A 497 -7.67 18.69 2.17
N LEU A 498 -7.67 19.74 1.35
CA LEU A 498 -7.82 21.11 1.83
C LEU A 498 -9.25 21.31 2.37
N TYR A 499 -9.32 21.92 3.56
CA TYR A 499 -10.57 22.27 4.22
C TYR A 499 -10.64 23.79 4.33
N ASN A 500 -11.39 24.41 3.42
CA ASN A 500 -11.73 25.81 3.51
C ASN A 500 -13.16 25.92 4.07
N GLN A 501 -13.34 26.68 5.16
CA GLN A 501 -14.69 27.00 5.61
C GLN A 501 -15.39 27.83 4.52
N ARG A 502 -16.71 27.67 4.36
CA ARG A 502 -17.49 28.53 3.46
C ARG A 502 -17.59 29.94 4.06
N SER A 503 -16.53 30.74 3.92
CA SER A 503 -16.56 32.17 4.17
C SER A 503 -17.67 32.77 3.33
N THR A 504 -18.71 33.29 3.97
CA THR A 504 -19.90 33.88 3.35
C THR A 504 -19.60 35.28 2.83
N CYS A 505 -18.61 35.37 1.94
CA CYS A 505 -18.22 36.57 1.24
C CYS A 505 -18.96 36.61 -0.09
N ASN A 506 -19.95 37.49 -0.22
CA ASN A 506 -20.68 37.75 -1.46
C ASN A 506 -19.83 38.56 -2.46
N THR A 507 -18.62 38.09 -2.74
CA THR A 507 -17.78 38.56 -3.85
C THR A 507 -17.91 37.58 -5.01
N GLN A 508 -18.63 38.04 -6.03
CA GLN A 508 -18.48 37.58 -7.40
C GLN A 508 -17.07 37.97 -7.93
N GLU A 509 -16.75 37.59 -9.16
CA GLU A 509 -15.56 38.05 -9.92
C GLU A 509 -14.17 37.43 -9.65
N THR A 510 -14.04 36.35 -8.85
CA THR A 510 -12.90 35.43 -8.99
C THR A 510 -13.33 33.95 -9.08
N SER A 511 -12.97 33.33 -10.20
CA SER A 511 -13.15 31.90 -10.51
C SER A 511 -11.99 31.03 -10.00
N LEU A 512 -10.77 31.60 -9.96
CA LEU A 512 -9.59 31.03 -9.31
C LEU A 512 -9.69 31.28 -7.80
N ARG A 513 -9.65 30.20 -7.00
CA ARG A 513 -9.75 30.25 -5.52
C ARG A 513 -8.84 29.19 -4.87
N PRO A 514 -8.07 29.53 -3.82
CA PRO A 514 -7.27 28.59 -3.04
C PRO A 514 -8.12 27.78 -2.04
N GLY A 515 -7.50 26.80 -1.37
CA GLY A 515 -8.17 25.94 -0.40
C GLY A 515 -9.07 24.87 -1.02
N ILE A 516 -8.97 24.66 -2.34
CA ILE A 516 -9.70 23.63 -3.11
C ILE A 516 -8.73 22.54 -3.58
N THR A 517 -9.18 21.29 -3.53
CA THR A 517 -8.48 20.10 -4.00
C THR A 517 -9.20 19.51 -5.21
N THR A 518 -8.54 19.44 -6.36
CA THR A 518 -9.05 18.72 -7.54
C THR A 518 -8.19 17.50 -7.85
N GLY A 519 -8.69 16.52 -8.59
CA GLY A 519 -7.87 15.36 -8.96
C GLY A 519 -8.52 14.34 -9.89
N PHE A 520 -7.79 13.28 -10.20
CA PHE A 520 -8.22 12.22 -11.12
C PHE A 520 -8.53 10.91 -10.42
N SER A 521 -9.52 10.18 -10.94
CA SER A 521 -9.67 8.75 -10.69
C SER A 521 -9.42 7.96 -11.98
N GLY A 522 -8.85 6.77 -11.87
CA GLY A 522 -8.88 5.77 -12.95
C GLY A 522 -10.23 5.07 -13.08
N THR A 523 -11.05 5.05 -12.02
CA THR A 523 -12.26 4.22 -11.91
C THR A 523 -13.43 4.94 -11.24
N ASN A 524 -14.66 4.47 -11.46
CA ASN A 524 -15.87 5.00 -10.80
C ASN A 524 -16.32 4.15 -9.60
N ASP A 525 -15.71 2.98 -9.39
CA ASP A 525 -16.08 2.04 -8.33
C ASP A 525 -15.89 2.63 -6.93
N ASN A 526 -14.82 3.41 -6.75
CA ASN A 526 -14.50 4.04 -5.47
C ASN A 526 -15.29 5.34 -5.19
N ARG A 527 -16.21 5.79 -6.07
CA ARG A 527 -17.03 7.01 -5.84
C ARG A 527 -17.76 7.01 -4.49
N ARG A 528 -18.21 5.83 -4.05
CA ARG A 528 -18.94 5.64 -2.78
C ARG A 528 -18.03 5.53 -1.54
N LEU A 529 -16.70 5.54 -1.73
CA LEU A 529 -15.68 5.44 -0.69
C LEU A 529 -14.88 6.75 -0.54
N LEU A 530 -15.27 7.80 -1.28
CA LEU A 530 -14.71 9.13 -1.15
C LEU A 530 -15.17 9.82 0.16
N PRO A 531 -14.34 10.72 0.74
CA PRO A 531 -14.76 11.61 1.81
C PRO A 531 -15.99 12.44 1.44
N LEU A 532 -16.88 12.74 2.39
CA LEU A 532 -18.00 13.68 2.18
C LEU A 532 -17.55 15.13 1.85
N THR A 533 -16.25 15.42 1.98
CA THR A 533 -15.61 16.69 1.65
C THR A 533 -15.08 16.76 0.21
N ILE A 534 -15.33 15.77 -0.65
CA ILE A 534 -15.00 15.77 -2.09
C ILE A 534 -16.03 14.94 -2.89
N GLU A 535 -16.52 15.47 -4.02
CA GLU A 535 -17.42 14.73 -4.92
C GLU A 535 -16.74 14.34 -6.23
N GLN A 536 -16.99 13.13 -6.73
CA GLN A 536 -16.66 12.79 -8.11
C GLN A 536 -17.69 13.36 -9.09
N TYR A 537 -17.25 14.29 -9.94
CA TYR A 537 -18.06 15.05 -10.89
C TYR A 537 -17.62 14.76 -12.32
N ASP A 538 -18.03 13.60 -12.84
CA ASP A 538 -17.63 13.16 -14.18
C ASP A 538 -18.32 13.99 -15.28
N LEU A 539 -17.52 14.61 -16.15
CA LEU A 539 -18.03 15.45 -17.23
C LEU A 539 -18.89 14.64 -18.23
N PRO A 540 -20.09 15.10 -18.63
CA PRO A 540 -21.00 14.34 -19.49
C PRO A 540 -20.39 13.86 -20.82
N GLY A 541 -19.51 14.67 -21.43
CA GLY A 541 -18.80 14.30 -22.66
C GLY A 541 -17.86 13.10 -22.50
N LEU A 542 -17.35 12.85 -21.29
CA LEU A 542 -16.44 11.74 -20.97
C LEU A 542 -17.18 10.46 -20.55
N SER A 543 -18.51 10.48 -20.46
CA SER A 543 -19.33 9.30 -20.09
C SER A 543 -19.04 8.05 -20.95
N HIS A 544 -18.59 8.25 -22.19
CA HIS A 544 -18.18 7.20 -23.12
C HIS A 544 -16.95 6.39 -22.65
N THR A 545 -16.11 6.93 -21.76
CA THR A 545 -14.88 6.27 -21.27
C THR A 545 -15.15 4.92 -20.59
N ASN A 546 -16.27 4.80 -19.86
CA ASN A 546 -16.71 3.53 -19.27
C ASN A 546 -17.09 2.49 -20.33
N ALA A 547 -17.72 2.93 -21.42
CA ALA A 547 -18.02 2.06 -22.57
C ALA A 547 -16.74 1.69 -23.34
N GLU A 548 -15.78 2.61 -23.46
CA GLU A 548 -14.48 2.38 -24.10
C GLU A 548 -13.74 1.21 -23.43
N VAL A 549 -13.65 1.20 -22.09
CA VAL A 549 -13.06 0.10 -21.31
C VAL A 549 -13.76 -1.24 -21.59
N LEU A 550 -15.09 -1.25 -21.67
CA LEU A 550 -15.85 -2.44 -22.05
C LEU A 550 -15.54 -2.88 -23.49
N THR A 551 -15.35 -1.96 -24.44
CA THR A 551 -14.93 -2.35 -25.80
C THR A 551 -13.56 -3.02 -25.79
N TYR A 552 -12.61 -2.54 -24.98
CA TYR A 552 -11.30 -3.16 -24.83
C TYR A 552 -11.39 -4.56 -24.22
N LEU A 553 -12.14 -4.74 -23.13
CA LEU A 553 -12.34 -6.05 -22.50
C LEU A 553 -13.04 -7.05 -23.43
N LEU A 554 -13.98 -6.60 -24.27
CA LEU A 554 -14.74 -7.45 -25.18
C LEU A 554 -14.03 -7.76 -26.52
N GLN A 555 -12.86 -7.17 -26.80
CA GLN A 555 -12.06 -7.52 -27.99
C GLN A 555 -11.63 -8.99 -27.98
N LYS A 556 -11.61 -9.66 -29.14
CA LYS A 556 -11.32 -11.10 -29.24
C LYS A 556 -10.03 -11.52 -28.51
N ARG A 557 -8.96 -10.71 -28.61
CA ARG A 557 -7.66 -10.92 -27.93
C ARG A 557 -7.73 -11.01 -26.40
N ASN A 558 -8.79 -10.48 -25.78
CA ASN A 558 -8.97 -10.44 -24.33
C ASN A 558 -10.03 -11.47 -23.84
N ARG A 559 -10.53 -12.33 -24.73
CA ARG A 559 -11.48 -13.41 -24.39
C ARG A 559 -10.82 -14.74 -24.07
N GLU A 560 -9.50 -14.84 -24.28
CA GLU A 560 -8.72 -16.03 -23.97
C GLU A 560 -8.31 -16.00 -22.50
N TYR A 561 -8.66 -17.06 -21.77
CA TYR A 561 -8.34 -17.23 -20.36
C TYR A 561 -7.71 -18.61 -20.15
N CYS A 562 -6.54 -18.64 -19.55
CA CYS A 562 -5.81 -19.87 -19.24
C CYS A 562 -5.66 -20.01 -17.73
N VAL A 563 -6.18 -21.11 -17.18
CA VAL A 563 -5.99 -21.44 -15.76
C VAL A 563 -4.54 -21.87 -15.56
N ALA A 564 -3.79 -21.14 -14.73
CA ALA A 564 -2.43 -21.49 -14.32
C ALA A 564 -2.44 -22.59 -13.23
N ALA A 565 -2.95 -23.77 -13.61
CA ALA A 565 -3.09 -24.94 -12.75
C ALA A 565 -2.31 -26.16 -13.27
N ASP A 566 -2.10 -27.13 -12.39
CA ASP A 566 -1.57 -28.45 -12.72
C ASP A 566 -2.66 -29.42 -13.23
N ARG A 567 -2.33 -30.71 -13.33
CA ARG A 567 -3.26 -31.75 -13.82
C ARG A 567 -4.40 -32.06 -12.87
N ASP A 568 -4.23 -31.76 -11.58
CA ASP A 568 -5.21 -32.01 -10.52
C ASP A 568 -6.06 -30.75 -10.23
N GLY A 569 -5.89 -29.69 -11.03
CA GLY A 569 -6.60 -28.43 -10.90
C GLY A 569 -6.03 -27.48 -9.84
N ARG A 570 -4.88 -27.80 -9.25
CA ARG A 570 -4.26 -27.01 -8.17
C ARG A 570 -3.39 -25.90 -8.75
N ARG A 571 -3.18 -24.84 -7.98
CA ARG A 571 -2.34 -23.68 -8.32
C ARG A 571 -0.90 -24.14 -8.63
N LEU A 572 -0.34 -23.76 -9.79
CA LEU A 572 1.07 -24.01 -10.09
C LEU A 572 1.99 -23.34 -9.03
N SER A 573 3.18 -23.90 -8.83
CA SER A 573 4.27 -23.21 -8.13
C SER A 573 4.83 -22.08 -8.99
N GLU A 574 5.62 -21.16 -8.42
CA GLU A 574 6.20 -20.02 -9.15
C GLU A 574 7.10 -20.50 -10.30
N VAL A 575 7.96 -21.50 -10.05
CA VAL A 575 8.75 -22.18 -11.08
C VAL A 575 7.87 -22.94 -12.08
N GLY A 576 6.74 -23.51 -11.62
CA GLY A 576 5.74 -24.13 -12.50
C GLY A 576 5.09 -23.14 -13.47
N LEU A 577 4.80 -21.92 -13.01
CA LEU A 577 4.32 -20.82 -13.85
C LEU A 577 5.39 -20.43 -14.89
N LEU A 578 6.65 -20.23 -14.50
CA LEU A 578 7.72 -19.90 -15.45
C LEU A 578 7.87 -20.99 -16.54
N LYS A 579 7.80 -22.28 -16.15
CA LYS A 579 7.77 -23.42 -17.08
C LYS A 579 6.57 -23.40 -18.02
N TYR A 580 5.40 -22.95 -17.55
CA TYR A 580 4.19 -22.79 -18.35
C TYR A 580 4.34 -21.62 -19.35
N LEU A 581 4.74 -20.43 -18.87
CA LEU A 581 4.93 -19.24 -19.70
C LEU A 581 5.92 -19.48 -20.85
N ARG A 582 7.05 -20.14 -20.55
CA ARG A 582 8.04 -20.57 -21.56
C ARG A 582 7.42 -21.46 -22.64
N LYS A 583 6.66 -22.49 -22.25
CA LYS A 583 6.00 -23.42 -23.19
C LYS A 583 4.94 -22.74 -24.04
N SER A 584 4.26 -21.75 -23.49
CA SER A 584 3.30 -20.90 -24.20
C SER A 584 3.95 -19.78 -25.04
N GLY A 585 5.29 -19.69 -25.08
CA GLY A 585 6.02 -18.65 -25.81
C GLY A 585 5.91 -17.23 -25.22
N ILE A 586 5.37 -17.10 -24.01
CA ILE A 586 5.09 -15.80 -23.38
C ILE A 586 6.39 -15.21 -22.82
N ARG A 587 6.70 -13.97 -23.23
CA ARG A 587 7.94 -13.26 -22.86
C ARG A 587 7.74 -12.08 -21.91
N ILE A 588 6.50 -11.73 -21.58
CA ILE A 588 6.15 -10.61 -20.71
C ILE A 588 5.26 -11.15 -19.59
N LEU A 589 5.63 -10.84 -18.34
CA LEU A 589 4.85 -11.20 -17.16
C LEU A 589 4.52 -9.92 -16.36
N ILE A 590 3.24 -9.75 -16.03
CA ILE A 590 2.76 -8.69 -15.15
C ILE A 590 1.93 -9.39 -14.06
N ASP A 591 2.45 -9.48 -12.84
CA ASP A 591 1.77 -10.09 -11.70
C ASP A 591 1.32 -9.00 -10.71
N ALA A 592 0.01 -8.89 -10.49
CA ALA A 592 -0.58 -7.92 -9.56
C ALA A 592 -0.58 -8.43 -8.09
N GLY A 593 0.47 -9.15 -7.67
CA GLY A 593 0.55 -9.79 -6.36
C GLY A 593 -0.47 -10.92 -6.18
N ALA A 594 -0.55 -11.82 -7.17
CA ALA A 594 -1.47 -12.95 -7.20
C ALA A 594 -0.78 -14.30 -7.37
N PHE A 595 0.26 -14.38 -8.23
CA PHE A 595 0.89 -15.66 -8.56
C PHE A 595 2.29 -15.84 -7.97
N ILE A 596 3.13 -14.81 -8.02
CA ILE A 596 4.49 -14.85 -7.46
C ILE A 596 4.47 -14.08 -6.14
N MET A 597 4.66 -14.82 -5.05
CA MET A 597 4.54 -14.36 -3.67
C MET A 597 5.87 -14.41 -2.92
N GLU A 598 6.72 -15.41 -3.19
CA GLU A 598 7.99 -15.63 -2.49
C GLU A 598 9.18 -14.98 -3.22
N MET A 599 9.23 -15.01 -4.55
CA MET A 599 10.31 -14.37 -5.31
C MET A 599 10.11 -12.87 -5.49
N ASP A 600 11.15 -12.08 -5.20
CA ASP A 600 11.27 -10.68 -5.62
C ASP A 600 11.53 -10.57 -7.14
N ASN A 601 11.45 -9.36 -7.70
CA ASN A 601 11.59 -9.15 -9.14
C ASN A 601 12.96 -9.61 -9.70
N LEU A 602 14.05 -9.51 -8.92
CA LEU A 602 15.37 -9.99 -9.33
C LEU A 602 15.45 -11.53 -9.29
N THR A 603 14.86 -12.17 -8.27
CA THR A 603 14.83 -13.64 -8.18
C THR A 603 13.95 -14.23 -9.27
N VAL A 604 12.82 -13.59 -9.63
CA VAL A 604 12.02 -13.98 -10.82
C VAL A 604 12.84 -13.86 -12.10
N ALA A 605 13.57 -12.75 -12.29
CA ALA A 605 14.41 -12.55 -13.48
C ALA A 605 15.50 -13.64 -13.61
N LYS A 606 16.17 -13.99 -12.50
CA LYS A 606 17.16 -15.08 -12.45
C LYS A 606 16.53 -16.45 -12.71
N ALA A 607 15.40 -16.75 -12.05
CA ALA A 607 14.69 -18.02 -12.26
C ALA A 607 14.20 -18.17 -13.71
N TRP A 608 13.76 -17.08 -14.35
CA TRP A 608 13.37 -17.09 -15.76
C TRP A 608 14.53 -17.40 -16.71
N LEU A 609 15.72 -16.85 -16.47
CA LEU A 609 16.92 -17.11 -17.26
C LEU A 609 17.42 -18.56 -17.12
N ILE A 610 17.27 -19.15 -15.92
CA ILE A 610 17.54 -20.57 -15.68
C ILE A 610 16.51 -21.45 -16.44
N GLU A 611 15.25 -21.04 -16.44
CA GLU A 611 14.16 -21.84 -17.04
C GLU A 611 14.06 -21.72 -18.57
N ASP A 612 14.43 -20.60 -19.18
CA ASP A 612 14.60 -20.47 -20.64
C ASP A 612 16.01 -20.03 -21.08
N PRO A 613 16.91 -20.99 -21.41
CA PRO A 613 18.25 -20.72 -21.93
C PRO A 613 18.33 -20.00 -23.29
N HIS A 614 17.22 -19.57 -23.88
CA HIS A 614 17.20 -18.73 -25.09
C HIS A 614 16.99 -17.25 -24.79
N ALA A 615 16.66 -16.88 -23.54
CA ALA A 615 16.61 -15.50 -23.12
C ALA A 615 18.03 -14.95 -22.91
N GLN A 616 18.42 -13.94 -23.69
CA GLN A 616 19.72 -13.25 -23.57
C GLN A 616 19.79 -12.28 -22.39
N GLY A 617 18.71 -12.15 -21.62
CA GLY A 617 18.55 -11.23 -20.51
C GLY A 617 17.09 -11.06 -20.12
N ALA A 618 16.85 -10.56 -18.92
CA ALA A 618 15.52 -10.34 -18.34
C ALA A 618 15.43 -8.91 -17.80
N VAL A 619 14.43 -8.15 -18.29
CA VAL A 619 14.15 -6.78 -17.82
C VAL A 619 13.20 -6.85 -16.64
N TYR A 620 13.54 -6.19 -15.53
CA TYR A 620 12.74 -6.15 -14.30
C TYR A 620 12.81 -4.76 -13.65
N PHE A 621 11.90 -4.47 -12.72
CA PHE A 621 11.95 -3.25 -11.90
C PHE A 621 12.53 -3.55 -10.51
N SER A 622 13.52 -2.78 -10.07
CA SER A 622 14.12 -2.94 -8.73
C SER A 622 13.33 -2.21 -7.63
N GLU A 623 13.75 -2.33 -6.36
CA GLU A 623 13.18 -1.57 -5.22
C GLU A 623 13.09 -0.06 -5.46
N ASP A 624 13.97 0.49 -6.31
CA ASP A 624 14.00 1.92 -6.65
C ASP A 624 13.04 2.32 -7.78
N ASN A 625 12.15 1.40 -8.20
CA ASN A 625 11.22 1.52 -9.32
C ASN A 625 11.89 1.84 -10.69
N LYS A 626 13.21 1.69 -10.84
CA LYS A 626 13.89 1.82 -12.14
C LYS A 626 13.93 0.47 -12.88
N PRO A 627 13.92 0.47 -14.22
CA PRO A 627 14.16 -0.73 -15.02
C PRO A 627 15.65 -1.12 -14.96
N TRP A 628 15.90 -2.41 -14.74
CA TRP A 628 17.21 -3.05 -14.75
C TRP A 628 17.20 -4.26 -15.67
N VAL A 629 18.40 -4.69 -16.11
CA VAL A 629 18.59 -5.89 -16.93
C VAL A 629 19.46 -6.88 -16.15
N GLN A 630 18.93 -8.06 -15.88
CA GLN A 630 19.73 -9.22 -15.49
C GLN A 630 20.13 -9.97 -16.77
N TYR A 631 21.38 -10.43 -16.84
CA TYR A 631 21.91 -11.32 -17.88
C TYR A 631 22.10 -12.73 -17.32
#